data_AF-A0A957W7F8-F1
#
_entry.id   AF-A0A957W7F8-F1
#
_cell.length_a   1.000
_cell.length_b   1.000
_cell.length_c   1.000
_cell.angle_alpha   90.00
_cell.angle_beta   90.00
_cell.angle_gamma   90.00
#
_symmetry.space_group_name_H-M   'P 1'
#
loop_
_entity.id
_entity.type
_entity.pdbx_description
1 polymer ?
#
loop_
_entity_poly.entity_id
_entity_poly.type
_entity_poly.pdbx_seq_one_letter_code
_entity_poly.pdbx_strand_id
1 'polypeptide(L)'
;FLENARRVSPGFWLGPHNLPAVTQICQQVAGLPLAIELASAWVRIFSCDEIATRLEQNLTLLRRRTTDVPGRHASMEAVFEHSWNLLSDEGRDVLRKLAIFRGKFSLEAAETVALASPDHLAMLLDKSLLRRQGSVYFDLHPLLRQYAFAKLAQRPQLSQEMAQQHGAYYLNRAATWADLYGQMPDEDLADIQIKLENIDAAVQWATTTQQLETFIQQWPGLAHFLDLRGQVVTQMSHANDIVGV
;
A
#
# COMPACT_ATOMS: atom_id res chain seq x y z
N PHE A 1 9.88 -18.52 10.11
CA PHE A 1 8.64 -18.48 10.92
C PHE A 1 8.95 -18.11 12.37
N LEU A 2 9.73 -18.94 13.10
CA LEU A 2 10.01 -18.73 14.53
C LEU A 2 10.58 -17.36 14.88
N GLU A 3 11.52 -16.86 14.07
CA GLU A 3 12.13 -15.55 14.29
C GLU A 3 11.08 -14.42 14.24
N ASN A 4 10.22 -14.45 13.21
CA ASN A 4 9.14 -13.47 13.06
C ASN A 4 8.07 -13.64 14.14
N ALA A 5 7.72 -14.88 14.52
CA ALA A 5 6.78 -15.17 15.59
C ALA A 5 7.26 -14.65 16.96
N ARG A 6 8.57 -14.75 17.24
CA ARG A 6 9.18 -14.20 18.46
C ARG A 6 9.28 -12.68 18.44
N ARG A 7 9.44 -12.06 17.27
CA ARG A 7 9.39 -10.58 17.15
C ARG A 7 8.03 -10.02 17.58
N VAL A 8 6.93 -10.72 17.25
CA VAL A 8 5.56 -10.26 17.54
C VAL A 8 4.99 -10.81 18.85
N SER A 9 5.52 -11.94 19.35
CA SER A 9 5.16 -12.57 20.62
C SER A 9 6.43 -13.13 21.28
N PRO A 10 7.12 -12.35 22.13
CA PRO A 10 8.39 -12.73 22.72
C PRO A 10 8.37 -14.04 23.53
N GLY A 11 7.19 -14.45 24.03
CA GLY A 11 6.99 -15.72 24.73
C GLY A 11 6.75 -16.94 23.82
N PHE A 12 6.78 -16.76 22.49
CA PHE A 12 6.52 -17.82 21.54
C PHE A 12 7.66 -18.84 21.50
N TRP A 13 7.35 -20.10 21.81
CA TRP A 13 8.29 -21.21 21.81
C TRP A 13 7.78 -22.37 20.94
N LEU A 14 8.72 -23.01 20.24
CA LEU A 14 8.44 -24.20 19.42
C LEU A 14 8.56 -25.44 20.29
N GLY A 15 7.50 -26.25 20.32
CA GLY A 15 7.40 -27.45 21.11
C GLY A 15 6.72 -28.60 20.37
N PRO A 16 6.74 -29.82 20.93
CA PRO A 16 6.13 -30.99 20.30
C PRO A 16 4.65 -30.80 19.95
N HIS A 17 3.94 -29.99 20.74
CA HIS A 17 2.51 -29.73 20.59
C HIS A 17 2.17 -28.77 19.44
N ASN A 18 3.09 -27.90 18.99
CA ASN A 18 2.83 -26.92 17.93
C ASN A 18 3.73 -27.10 16.69
N LEU A 19 4.75 -27.96 16.77
CA LEU A 19 5.65 -28.29 15.66
C LEU A 19 4.93 -28.81 14.40
N PRO A 20 3.92 -29.70 14.50
CA PRO A 20 3.20 -30.17 13.31
C PRO A 20 2.49 -29.02 12.59
N ALA A 21 1.80 -28.16 13.35
CA ALA A 21 1.08 -27.02 12.80
C ALA A 21 2.02 -25.97 12.21
N VAL A 22 3.14 -25.63 12.86
CA VAL A 22 4.15 -24.71 12.32
C VAL A 22 4.74 -25.25 11.00
N THR A 23 4.97 -26.56 10.93
CA THR A 23 5.44 -27.22 9.69
C THR A 23 4.40 -27.13 8.59
N GLN A 24 3.14 -27.41 8.91
CA GLN A 24 2.01 -27.29 7.99
C GLN A 24 1.84 -25.86 7.46
N ILE A 25 1.95 -24.85 8.34
CA ILE A 25 1.92 -23.44 7.96
C ILE A 25 3.04 -23.13 6.96
N CYS A 26 4.28 -23.54 7.25
CA CYS A 26 5.43 -23.29 6.39
C CYS A 26 5.27 -23.95 5.00
N GLN A 27 4.67 -25.15 4.96
CA GLN A 27 4.34 -25.85 3.71
C GLN A 27 3.22 -25.14 2.94
N GLN A 28 2.15 -24.72 3.61
CA GLN A 28 1.01 -24.03 2.99
C GLN A 28 1.38 -22.67 2.40
N VAL A 29 2.32 -21.96 3.01
CA VAL A 29 2.86 -20.70 2.48
C VAL A 29 4.03 -20.89 1.51
N ALA A 30 4.32 -22.14 1.12
CA ALA A 30 5.36 -22.52 0.17
C ALA A 30 6.76 -21.96 0.48
N GLY A 31 7.07 -21.73 1.76
CA GLY A 31 8.35 -21.16 2.17
C GLY A 31 8.57 -19.69 1.79
N LEU A 32 7.56 -18.98 1.27
CA LEU A 32 7.70 -17.60 0.79
C LEU A 32 7.98 -16.66 1.98
N PRO A 33 9.10 -15.88 1.98
CA PRO A 33 9.52 -15.09 3.14
C PRO A 33 8.44 -14.15 3.69
N LEU A 34 7.75 -13.44 2.79
CA LEU A 34 6.67 -12.52 3.16
C LEU A 34 5.44 -13.24 3.71
N ALA A 35 5.07 -14.39 3.15
CA ALA A 35 3.91 -15.15 3.63
C ALA A 35 4.20 -15.80 4.99
N ILE A 36 5.45 -16.19 5.24
CA ILE A 36 5.94 -16.62 6.56
C ILE A 36 5.84 -15.48 7.58
N GLU A 37 6.21 -14.26 7.20
CA GLU A 37 6.10 -13.07 8.05
C GLU A 37 4.64 -12.78 8.43
N LEU A 38 3.74 -12.74 7.44
CA LEU A 38 2.31 -12.52 7.67
C LEU A 38 1.67 -13.63 8.51
N ALA A 39 1.94 -14.89 8.21
CA ALA A 39 1.41 -16.01 8.98
C ALA A 39 1.94 -16.01 10.43
N SER A 40 3.20 -15.61 10.63
CA SER A 40 3.77 -15.51 11.97
C SER A 40 3.24 -14.33 12.78
N ALA A 41 2.72 -13.27 12.15
CA ALA A 41 2.07 -12.16 12.84
C ALA A 41 0.80 -12.61 13.58
N TRP A 42 0.13 -13.66 13.09
CA TRP A 42 -1.13 -14.17 13.63
C TRP A 42 -1.00 -14.93 14.95
N VAL A 43 0.22 -15.30 15.38
CA VAL A 43 0.44 -16.01 16.66
C VAL A 43 0.07 -15.18 17.90
N ARG A 44 -0.17 -13.87 17.74
CA ARG A 44 -0.70 -13.00 18.80
C ARG A 44 -2.19 -13.24 19.09
N ILE A 45 -2.92 -13.86 18.16
CA ILE A 45 -4.39 -13.92 18.15
C ILE A 45 -4.88 -15.37 18.01
N PHE A 46 -4.12 -16.23 17.33
CA PHE A 46 -4.48 -17.61 17.04
C PHE A 46 -3.37 -18.59 17.45
N SER A 47 -3.77 -19.80 17.84
CA SER A 47 -2.85 -20.93 17.98
C SER A 47 -2.31 -21.38 16.62
N CYS A 48 -1.19 -22.11 16.61
CA CYS A 48 -0.61 -22.60 15.36
C CYS A 48 -1.56 -23.53 14.60
N ASP A 49 -2.31 -24.38 15.30
CA ASP A 49 -3.31 -25.27 14.69
C ASP A 49 -4.46 -24.49 14.03
N GLU A 50 -4.92 -23.40 14.67
CA GLU A 50 -5.92 -22.51 14.08
C GLU A 50 -5.39 -21.78 12.86
N ILE A 51 -4.12 -21.34 12.88
CA ILE A 51 -3.48 -20.69 11.72
C ILE A 51 -3.37 -21.70 10.56
N ALA A 52 -2.91 -22.93 10.82
CA ALA A 52 -2.79 -23.99 9.81
C ALA A 52 -4.15 -24.35 9.20
N THR A 53 -5.18 -24.50 10.03
CA THR A 53 -6.55 -24.78 9.60
C THR A 53 -7.12 -23.64 8.75
N ARG A 54 -6.91 -22.38 9.16
CA ARG A 54 -7.37 -21.20 8.42
C ARG A 54 -6.68 -21.09 7.06
N LEU A 55 -5.38 -21.37 6.98
CA LEU A 55 -4.67 -21.41 5.70
C LEU A 55 -5.22 -22.52 4.79
N GLU A 56 -5.54 -23.69 5.34
CA GLU A 56 -6.12 -24.82 4.59
C GLU A 56 -7.52 -24.54 4.04
N GLN A 57 -8.39 -23.96 4.86
CA GLN A 57 -9.76 -23.62 4.47
C GLN A 57 -9.78 -22.57 3.35
N ASN A 58 -8.89 -21.57 3.43
CA ASN A 58 -8.74 -20.55 2.40
C ASN A 58 -8.23 -21.14 1.06
N LEU A 59 -7.28 -22.07 1.09
CA LEU A 59 -6.80 -22.77 -0.11
C LEU A 59 -7.86 -23.68 -0.75
N THR A 60 -8.73 -24.29 0.08
CA THR A 60 -9.81 -25.17 -0.37
C THR A 60 -10.97 -24.39 -1.00
N LEU A 61 -11.29 -23.21 -0.46
CA LEU A 61 -12.29 -22.29 -1.02
C LEU A 61 -11.87 -21.73 -2.39
N LEU A 62 -10.56 -21.53 -2.60
CA LEU A 62 -10.00 -21.10 -3.89
C LEU A 62 -10.03 -22.22 -4.93
N ARG A 63 -9.62 -23.45 -4.59
CA ARG A 63 -9.66 -24.61 -5.54
C ARG A 63 -11.05 -24.87 -6.13
N ARG A 64 -12.13 -24.45 -5.45
CA ARG A 64 -13.50 -24.59 -5.94
C ARG A 64 -13.94 -23.50 -6.92
N ARG A 65 -13.14 -22.43 -7.10
CA ARG A 65 -13.42 -21.28 -7.98
C ARG A 65 -12.43 -21.06 -9.12
N THR A 66 -11.29 -21.74 -9.13
CA THR A 66 -10.21 -21.51 -10.10
C THR A 66 -9.98 -22.75 -10.97
N THR A 67 -10.65 -22.83 -12.12
CA THR A 67 -10.22 -23.70 -13.24
C THR A 67 -9.39 -22.94 -14.26
N ASP A 68 -9.04 -21.67 -14.00
CA ASP A 68 -8.12 -20.93 -14.86
C ASP A 68 -7.33 -19.90 -14.05
N VAL A 69 -6.02 -19.80 -14.30
CA VAL A 69 -4.98 -18.95 -13.68
C VAL A 69 -4.00 -19.70 -12.73
N PRO A 70 -2.68 -19.75 -13.06
CA PRO A 70 -1.69 -20.54 -12.32
C PRO A 70 -1.37 -19.98 -10.93
N GLY A 71 -1.19 -20.90 -9.98
CA GLY A 71 -1.04 -20.65 -8.55
C GLY A 71 0.19 -19.83 -8.14
N ARG A 72 -0.09 -18.81 -7.33
CA ARG A 72 0.74 -18.10 -6.30
C ARG A 72 -0.01 -16.86 -5.79
N HIS A 73 -0.78 -16.20 -6.66
CA HIS A 73 -1.60 -15.02 -6.31
C HIS A 73 -2.86 -15.38 -5.52
N ALA A 74 -3.50 -16.51 -5.82
CA ALA A 74 -4.72 -16.95 -5.18
C ALA A 74 -4.59 -17.06 -3.64
N SER A 75 -3.48 -17.62 -3.13
CA SER A 75 -3.29 -17.79 -1.69
C SER A 75 -3.16 -16.47 -0.93
N MET A 76 -2.49 -15.46 -1.51
CA MET A 76 -2.36 -14.13 -0.89
C MET A 76 -3.65 -13.33 -0.98
N GLU A 77 -4.39 -13.42 -2.09
CA GLU A 77 -5.71 -12.79 -2.19
C GLU A 77 -6.66 -13.33 -1.12
N ALA A 78 -6.63 -14.63 -0.82
CA ALA A 78 -7.44 -15.17 0.26
C ALA A 78 -6.98 -14.72 1.65
N VAL A 79 -5.66 -14.54 1.86
CA VAL A 79 -5.15 -13.94 3.11
C VAL A 79 -5.67 -12.50 3.26
N PHE A 80 -5.64 -11.70 2.20
CA PHE A 80 -6.17 -10.34 2.24
C PHE A 80 -7.69 -10.32 2.39
N GLU A 81 -8.41 -11.21 1.71
CA GLU A 81 -9.87 -11.36 1.85
C GLU A 81 -10.26 -11.77 3.28
N HIS A 82 -9.45 -12.59 3.96
CA HIS A 82 -9.67 -12.88 5.37
C HIS A 82 -9.47 -11.64 6.25
N SER A 83 -8.32 -10.97 6.13
CA SER A 83 -8.04 -9.74 6.90
C SER A 83 -9.08 -8.66 6.63
N TRP A 84 -9.56 -8.57 5.39
CA TRP A 84 -10.63 -7.70 4.96
C TRP A 84 -11.97 -8.01 5.63
N ASN A 85 -12.33 -9.29 5.70
CA ASN A 85 -13.57 -9.72 6.34
C ASN A 85 -13.56 -9.53 7.86
N LEU A 86 -12.37 -9.46 8.48
CA LEU A 86 -12.19 -9.12 9.91
C LEU A 86 -12.23 -7.61 10.22
N LEU A 87 -12.29 -6.75 9.21
CA LEU A 87 -12.48 -5.32 9.40
C LEU A 87 -13.96 -5.00 9.65
N SER A 88 -14.21 -4.01 10.50
CA SER A 88 -15.50 -3.31 10.56
C SER A 88 -15.79 -2.64 9.21
N ASP A 89 -17.05 -2.28 8.96
CA ASP A 89 -17.40 -1.60 7.71
C ASP A 89 -16.64 -0.27 7.55
N GLU A 90 -16.42 0.44 8.65
CA GLU A 90 -15.56 1.62 8.71
C GLU A 90 -14.10 1.30 8.33
N GLY A 91 -13.50 0.27 8.91
CA GLY A 91 -12.13 -0.13 8.57
C GLY A 91 -11.97 -0.55 7.10
N ARG A 92 -12.99 -1.24 6.54
CA ARG A 92 -13.01 -1.58 5.11
C ARG A 92 -13.13 -0.33 4.24
N ASP A 93 -13.94 0.63 4.65
CA ASP A 93 -14.15 1.88 3.90
C ASP A 93 -12.86 2.70 3.85
N VAL A 94 -12.20 2.90 4.99
CA VAL A 94 -10.91 3.61 5.06
C VAL A 94 -9.85 2.90 4.24
N LEU A 95 -9.68 1.58 4.40
CA LEU A 95 -8.65 0.84 3.66
C LEU A 95 -8.85 0.92 2.14
N ARG A 96 -10.10 0.89 1.67
CA ARG A 96 -10.46 1.11 0.27
C ARG A 96 -10.02 2.49 -0.22
N LYS A 97 -10.34 3.53 0.55
CA LYS A 97 -10.00 4.92 0.19
C LYS A 97 -8.49 5.13 0.17
N LEU A 98 -7.76 4.62 1.18
CA LEU A 98 -6.30 4.67 1.23
C LEU A 98 -5.62 3.93 0.07
N ALA A 99 -6.30 2.99 -0.59
CA ALA A 99 -5.75 2.30 -1.75
C ALA A 99 -5.55 3.22 -2.97
N ILE A 100 -6.08 4.44 -2.96
CA ILE A 100 -5.84 5.45 -4.00
C ILE A 100 -4.37 5.90 -4.04
N PHE A 101 -3.67 5.86 -2.89
CA PHE A 101 -2.27 6.21 -2.82
C PHE A 101 -1.42 5.11 -3.45
N ARG A 102 -0.66 5.46 -4.50
CA ARG A 102 0.25 4.52 -5.16
C ARG A 102 1.54 4.33 -4.36
N GLY A 103 2.08 5.43 -3.83
CA GLY A 103 3.29 5.43 -3.01
C GLY A 103 3.01 5.72 -1.54
N LYS A 104 4.06 6.07 -0.80
CA LYS A 104 3.94 6.46 0.61
C LYS A 104 3.17 7.79 0.75
N PHE A 105 2.48 7.96 1.86
CA PHE A 105 1.67 9.15 2.13
C PHE A 105 1.81 9.59 3.58
N SER A 106 1.60 10.89 3.84
CA SER A 106 1.61 11.47 5.19
C SER A 106 0.24 11.32 5.86
N LEU A 107 0.18 11.58 7.17
CA LEU A 107 -1.09 11.69 7.90
C LEU A 107 -2.00 12.75 7.25
N GLU A 108 -1.46 13.94 6.97
CA GLU A 108 -2.19 15.04 6.34
C GLU A 108 -2.82 14.63 4.99
N ALA A 109 -2.08 13.87 4.17
CA ALA A 109 -2.59 13.37 2.90
C ALA A 109 -3.75 12.38 3.13
N ALA A 110 -3.61 11.46 4.10
CA ALA A 110 -4.65 10.49 4.45
C ALA A 110 -5.94 11.18 4.95
N GLU A 111 -5.80 12.20 5.79
CA GLU A 111 -6.91 13.00 6.30
C GLU A 111 -7.60 13.78 5.17
N THR A 112 -6.83 14.42 4.30
CA THR A 112 -7.39 15.27 3.23
C THR A 112 -8.05 14.45 2.12
N VAL A 113 -7.39 13.39 1.66
CA VAL A 113 -7.86 12.62 0.49
C VAL A 113 -8.86 11.55 0.89
N ALA A 114 -8.58 10.79 1.96
CA ALA A 114 -9.35 9.63 2.35
C ALA A 114 -10.26 9.86 3.55
N LEU A 115 -10.26 11.06 4.15
CA LEU A 115 -10.96 11.39 5.39
C LEU A 115 -10.61 10.39 6.51
N ALA A 116 -9.35 9.92 6.51
CA ALA A 116 -8.87 8.94 7.46
C ALA A 116 -8.27 9.65 8.68
N SER A 117 -8.94 9.56 9.82
CA SER A 117 -8.45 10.09 11.10
C SER A 117 -7.21 9.33 11.59
N PRO A 118 -6.44 9.89 12.54
CA PRO A 118 -5.34 9.19 13.19
C PRO A 118 -5.76 7.85 13.81
N ASP A 119 -6.96 7.78 14.38
CA ASP A 119 -7.52 6.56 14.97
C ASP A 119 -7.76 5.46 13.91
N HIS A 120 -8.21 5.86 12.71
CA HIS A 120 -8.34 4.92 11.60
C HIS A 120 -7.00 4.34 11.16
N LEU A 121 -5.95 5.17 11.10
CA LEU A 121 -4.61 4.71 10.74
C LEU A 121 -4.04 3.79 11.83
N ALA A 122 -4.23 4.13 13.11
CA ALA A 122 -3.84 3.30 14.25
C ALA A 122 -4.49 1.91 14.19
N MET A 123 -5.81 1.85 13.95
CA MET A 123 -6.53 0.58 13.75
C MET A 123 -5.93 -0.28 12.64
N LEU A 124 -5.57 0.32 11.50
CA LEU A 124 -5.00 -0.40 10.36
C LEU A 124 -3.55 -0.84 10.63
N LEU A 125 -2.78 -0.06 11.38
CA LEU A 125 -1.45 -0.44 11.86
C LEU A 125 -1.51 -1.64 12.81
N ASP A 126 -2.44 -1.62 13.78
CA ASP A 126 -2.62 -2.72 14.74
C ASP A 126 -2.98 -4.04 14.05
N LYS A 127 -3.69 -3.96 12.92
CA LYS A 127 -4.05 -5.09 12.06
C LYS A 127 -2.99 -5.43 11.01
N SER A 128 -1.84 -4.75 11.01
CA SER A 128 -0.75 -4.92 10.03
C SER A 128 -1.20 -4.75 8.57
N LEU A 129 -2.25 -3.94 8.34
CA LEU A 129 -2.78 -3.59 7.03
C LEU A 129 -2.20 -2.27 6.51
N LEU A 130 -1.62 -1.49 7.40
CA LEU A 130 -0.83 -0.31 7.09
C LEU A 130 0.56 -0.49 7.71
N ARG A 131 1.60 0.10 7.11
CA ARG A 131 2.94 0.16 7.68
C ARG A 131 3.34 1.60 7.86
N ARG A 132 4.12 1.86 8.90
CA ARG A 132 4.73 3.17 9.15
C ARG A 132 6.19 3.13 8.73
N GLN A 133 6.60 4.09 7.90
CA GLN A 133 7.98 4.26 7.42
C GLN A 133 8.57 5.50 8.10
N GLY A 134 9.47 5.27 9.07
CA GLY A 134 9.99 6.33 9.94
C GLY A 134 8.88 6.94 10.81
N SER A 135 9.01 8.23 11.14
CA SER A 135 8.02 8.95 11.95
C SER A 135 6.90 9.60 11.12
N VAL A 136 7.09 9.79 9.81
CA VAL A 136 6.28 10.73 9.02
C VAL A 136 5.34 10.06 8.01
N TYR A 137 5.70 8.89 7.46
CA TYR A 137 4.99 8.31 6.33
C TYR A 137 4.34 6.97 6.65
N PHE A 138 3.28 6.69 5.90
CA PHE A 138 2.58 5.42 5.86
C PHE A 138 2.69 4.82 4.47
N ASP A 139 2.63 3.50 4.38
CA ASP A 139 2.47 2.80 3.13
C ASP A 139 1.56 1.58 3.27
N LEU A 140 0.96 1.20 2.15
CA LEU A 140 0.27 -0.08 1.99
C LEU A 140 1.22 -1.04 1.29
N HIS A 141 1.21 -2.31 1.71
CA HIS A 141 1.89 -3.33 0.94
C HIS A 141 1.33 -3.37 -0.50
N PRO A 142 2.15 -3.41 -1.57
CA PRO A 142 1.68 -3.23 -2.94
C PRO A 142 0.52 -4.17 -3.35
N LEU A 143 0.56 -5.42 -2.89
CA LEU A 143 -0.48 -6.41 -3.15
C LEU A 143 -1.77 -6.16 -2.36
N LEU A 144 -1.67 -5.67 -1.12
CA LEU A 144 -2.83 -5.27 -0.33
C LEU A 144 -3.49 -4.02 -0.93
N ARG A 145 -2.66 -3.04 -1.37
CA ARG A 145 -3.14 -1.87 -2.10
C ARG A 145 -3.91 -2.30 -3.36
N GLN A 146 -3.35 -3.20 -4.17
CA GLN A 146 -4.03 -3.70 -5.37
C GLN A 146 -5.39 -4.34 -5.04
N TYR A 147 -5.44 -5.19 -4.01
CA TYR A 147 -6.67 -5.80 -3.54
C TYR A 147 -7.70 -4.77 -3.05
N ALA A 148 -7.30 -3.83 -2.20
CA ALA A 148 -8.17 -2.79 -1.67
C ALA A 148 -8.63 -1.81 -2.77
N PHE A 149 -7.78 -1.54 -3.75
CA PHE A 149 -8.11 -0.73 -4.92
C PHE A 149 -9.14 -1.42 -5.81
N ALA A 150 -9.04 -2.75 -6.00
CA ALA A 150 -10.09 -3.50 -6.69
C ALA A 150 -11.44 -3.42 -5.96
N LYS A 151 -11.43 -3.39 -4.62
CA LYS A 151 -12.65 -3.15 -3.82
C LYS A 151 -13.15 -1.70 -3.94
N LEU A 152 -12.27 -0.72 -4.19
CA LEU A 152 -12.64 0.68 -4.44
C LEU A 152 -13.30 0.83 -5.81
N ALA A 153 -12.73 0.20 -6.84
CA ALA A 153 -13.26 0.20 -8.21
C ALA A 153 -14.69 -0.38 -8.31
N GLN A 154 -15.09 -1.25 -7.37
CA GLN A 154 -16.47 -1.75 -7.27
C GLN A 154 -17.48 -0.67 -6.80
N ARG A 155 -17.01 0.51 -6.41
CA ARG A 155 -17.81 1.69 -6.05
C ARG A 155 -17.41 2.88 -6.94
N PRO A 156 -17.96 2.99 -8.16
CA PRO A 156 -17.49 3.95 -9.16
C PRO A 156 -17.52 5.41 -8.68
N GLN A 157 -18.59 5.82 -7.99
CA GLN A 157 -18.72 7.18 -7.47
C GLN A 157 -17.61 7.51 -6.46
N LEU A 158 -17.44 6.64 -5.46
CA LEU A 158 -16.39 6.79 -4.47
C LEU A 158 -14.99 6.74 -5.10
N SER A 159 -14.77 5.85 -6.07
CA SER A 159 -13.50 5.75 -6.79
C SER A 159 -13.17 7.04 -7.54
N GLN A 160 -14.17 7.67 -8.17
CA GLN A 160 -14.01 8.93 -8.87
C GLN A 160 -13.74 10.08 -7.90
N GLU A 161 -14.48 10.15 -6.78
CA GLU A 161 -14.26 11.14 -5.73
C GLU A 161 -12.85 11.04 -5.15
N MET A 162 -12.39 9.83 -4.81
CA MET A 162 -11.03 9.63 -4.28
C MET A 162 -9.96 10.00 -5.28
N ALA A 163 -10.14 9.68 -6.58
CA ALA A 163 -9.18 10.05 -7.61
C ALA A 163 -9.12 11.56 -7.82
N GLN A 164 -10.26 12.26 -7.75
CA GLN A 164 -10.31 13.71 -7.84
C GLN A 164 -9.64 14.38 -6.63
N GLN A 165 -9.94 13.91 -5.41
CA GLN A 165 -9.31 14.43 -4.19
C GLN A 165 -7.80 14.18 -4.17
N HIS A 166 -7.38 12.98 -4.56
CA HIS A 166 -5.97 12.61 -4.68
C HIS A 166 -5.25 13.46 -5.72
N GLY A 167 -5.86 13.63 -6.90
CA GLY A 167 -5.37 14.48 -7.98
C GLY A 167 -5.19 15.93 -7.52
N ALA A 168 -6.25 16.51 -6.95
CA ALA A 168 -6.22 17.87 -6.42
C ALA A 168 -5.13 18.05 -5.36
N TYR A 169 -5.01 17.12 -4.41
CA TYR A 169 -4.00 17.20 -3.34
C TYR A 169 -2.58 17.19 -3.92
N TYR A 170 -2.21 16.18 -4.71
CA TYR A 170 -0.83 16.03 -5.15
C TYR A 170 -0.42 17.01 -6.25
N LEU A 171 -1.33 17.44 -7.12
CA LEU A 171 -1.03 18.46 -8.13
C LEU A 171 -0.88 19.85 -7.49
N ASN A 172 -1.66 20.19 -6.47
CA ASN A 172 -1.46 21.43 -5.71
C ASN A 172 -0.12 21.44 -4.97
N ARG A 173 0.22 20.31 -4.33
CA ARG A 173 1.51 20.12 -3.67
C ARG A 173 2.67 20.26 -4.66
N ALA A 174 2.57 19.64 -5.83
CA ALA A 174 3.55 19.73 -6.89
C ALA A 174 3.73 21.18 -7.39
N ALA A 175 2.62 21.91 -7.59
CA ALA A 175 2.66 23.31 -7.98
C ALA A 175 3.39 24.19 -6.95
N THR A 176 3.07 24.00 -5.67
CA THR A 176 3.69 24.75 -4.56
C THR A 176 5.19 24.49 -4.48
N TRP A 177 5.63 23.27 -4.82
CA TRP A 177 7.06 22.96 -4.79
C TRP A 177 7.85 23.57 -5.92
N ALA A 178 7.25 23.74 -7.10
CA ALA A 178 7.92 24.41 -8.20
C ALA A 178 8.28 25.87 -7.84
N ASP A 179 7.40 26.57 -7.15
CA ASP A 179 7.66 27.94 -6.68
C ASP A 179 8.81 28.02 -5.67
N LEU A 180 9.12 26.92 -5.00
CA LEU A 180 10.18 26.80 -3.98
C LEU A 180 11.43 26.10 -4.52
N TYR A 181 11.39 25.57 -5.74
CA TYR A 181 12.46 24.79 -6.33
C TYR A 181 13.73 25.63 -6.46
N GLY A 182 14.87 25.10 -6.01
CA GLY A 182 16.15 25.83 -5.94
C GLY A 182 16.37 26.62 -4.64
N GLN A 183 15.35 26.78 -3.80
CA GLN A 183 15.46 27.35 -2.44
C GLN A 183 15.27 26.30 -1.34
N MET A 184 14.92 25.06 -1.72
CA MET A 184 14.66 23.96 -0.80
C MET A 184 15.94 23.34 -0.24
N PRO A 185 15.97 23.04 1.07
CA PRO A 185 16.94 22.12 1.67
C PRO A 185 16.87 20.72 1.05
N ASP A 186 17.97 19.95 1.12
CA ASP A 186 18.05 18.58 0.60
C ASP A 186 16.99 17.63 1.22
N GLU A 187 16.59 17.86 2.46
CA GLU A 187 15.58 17.07 3.16
C GLU A 187 14.18 17.20 2.52
N ASP A 188 13.85 18.39 1.99
CA ASP A 188 12.60 18.64 1.29
C ASP A 188 12.59 17.98 -0.10
N LEU A 189 13.75 17.90 -0.77
CA LEU A 189 13.89 17.16 -2.02
C LEU A 189 13.68 15.65 -1.84
N ALA A 190 14.14 15.08 -0.72
CA ALA A 190 13.88 13.68 -0.38
C ALA A 190 12.38 13.40 -0.14
N ASP A 191 11.65 14.36 0.44
CA ASP A 191 10.18 14.26 0.60
C ASP A 191 9.47 14.25 -0.77
N ILE A 192 9.92 15.06 -1.73
CA ILE A 192 9.38 15.06 -3.10
C ILE A 192 9.55 13.67 -3.73
N GLN A 193 10.74 13.08 -3.62
CA GLN A 193 11.04 11.76 -4.18
C GLN A 193 10.09 10.68 -3.64
N ILE A 194 9.80 10.71 -2.34
CA ILE A 194 8.87 9.77 -1.69
C ILE A 194 7.45 9.88 -2.26
N LYS A 195 7.05 11.08 -2.68
CA LYS A 195 5.70 11.41 -3.16
C LYS A 195 5.56 11.31 -4.69
N LEU A 196 6.64 11.07 -5.44
CA LEU A 196 6.60 11.04 -6.91
C LEU A 196 5.60 10.03 -7.48
N GLU A 197 5.51 8.82 -6.93
CA GLU A 197 4.54 7.81 -7.41
C GLU A 197 3.09 8.30 -7.29
N ASN A 198 2.80 9.08 -6.25
CA ASN A 198 1.48 9.67 -6.07
C ASN A 198 1.24 10.84 -7.04
N ILE A 199 2.27 11.63 -7.34
CA ILE A 199 2.17 12.73 -8.32
C ILE A 199 2.03 12.16 -9.74
N ASP A 200 2.75 11.09 -10.08
CA ASP A 200 2.58 10.37 -11.33
C ASP A 200 1.16 9.86 -11.51
N ALA A 201 0.60 9.26 -10.46
CA ALA A 201 -0.78 8.79 -10.48
C ALA A 201 -1.77 9.95 -10.68
N ALA A 202 -1.54 11.09 -10.02
CA ALA A 202 -2.36 12.28 -10.13
C ALA A 202 -2.31 12.89 -11.55
N VAL A 203 -1.12 13.04 -12.13
CA VAL A 203 -0.92 13.54 -13.51
C VAL A 203 -1.54 12.58 -14.53
N GLN A 204 -1.35 11.27 -14.35
CA GLN A 204 -1.94 10.25 -15.23
C GLN A 204 -3.48 10.34 -15.21
N TRP A 205 -4.07 10.47 -14.02
CA TRP A 205 -5.51 10.62 -13.86
C TRP A 205 -6.03 11.91 -14.48
N ALA A 206 -5.39 13.05 -14.21
CA ALA A 206 -5.79 14.35 -14.75
C ALA A 206 -5.67 14.40 -16.28
N THR A 207 -4.66 13.74 -16.85
CA THR A 207 -4.51 13.60 -18.31
C THR A 207 -5.64 12.74 -18.90
N THR A 208 -5.90 11.58 -18.28
CA THR A 208 -6.93 10.64 -18.77
C THR A 208 -8.34 11.23 -18.70
N THR A 209 -8.61 12.08 -17.70
CA THR A 209 -9.89 12.75 -17.49
C THR A 209 -9.98 14.13 -18.15
N GLN A 210 -8.93 14.55 -18.88
CA GLN A 210 -8.83 15.87 -19.53
C GLN A 210 -8.98 17.06 -18.55
N GLN A 211 -8.60 16.89 -17.29
CA GLN A 211 -8.65 17.93 -16.25
C GLN A 211 -7.29 18.60 -16.01
N LEU A 212 -6.22 18.11 -16.66
CA LEU A 212 -4.87 18.63 -16.42
C LEU A 212 -4.76 20.13 -16.71
N GLU A 213 -5.35 20.62 -17.81
CA GLU A 213 -5.37 22.05 -18.13
C GLU A 213 -6.11 22.87 -17.09
N THR A 214 -7.22 22.35 -16.55
CA THR A 214 -7.97 22.99 -15.47
C THR A 214 -7.11 23.13 -14.22
N PHE A 215 -6.36 22.09 -13.84
CA PHE A 215 -5.45 22.16 -12.69
C PHE A 215 -4.27 23.11 -12.93
N ILE A 216 -3.73 23.19 -14.16
CA ILE A 216 -2.68 24.15 -14.49
C ILE A 216 -3.21 25.59 -14.40
N GLN A 217 -4.44 25.86 -14.88
CA GLN A 217 -5.07 27.17 -14.74
C GLN A 217 -5.31 27.53 -13.26
N GLN A 218 -5.70 26.56 -12.45
CA GLN A 218 -5.93 26.75 -11.02
C GLN A 218 -4.62 26.94 -10.24
N TRP A 219 -3.56 26.21 -10.61
CA TRP A 219 -2.25 26.21 -9.95
C TRP A 219 -1.13 26.39 -10.99
N PRO A 220 -0.81 27.65 -11.38
CA PRO A 220 0.16 27.92 -12.45
C PRO A 220 1.56 27.32 -12.21
N GLY A 221 1.99 27.18 -10.95
CA GLY A 221 3.24 26.51 -10.59
C GLY A 221 3.32 25.04 -11.03
N LEU A 222 2.18 24.39 -11.31
CA LEU A 222 2.15 23.01 -11.79
C LEU A 222 2.81 22.87 -13.17
N ALA A 223 2.61 23.83 -14.08
CA ALA A 223 3.28 23.79 -15.38
C ALA A 223 4.80 23.81 -15.20
N HIS A 224 5.28 24.68 -14.32
CA HIS A 224 6.70 24.75 -13.99
C HIS A 224 7.23 23.45 -13.36
N PHE A 225 6.46 22.84 -12.45
CA PHE A 225 6.82 21.54 -11.87
C PHE A 225 6.98 20.45 -12.94
N LEU A 226 6.02 20.36 -13.86
CA LEU A 226 6.02 19.34 -14.91
C LEU A 226 7.20 19.53 -15.88
N ASP A 227 7.54 20.78 -16.20
CA ASP A 227 8.72 21.12 -17.01
C ASP A 227 10.02 20.73 -16.29
N LEU A 228 10.17 21.10 -15.01
CA LEU A 228 11.32 20.73 -14.18
C LEU A 228 11.48 19.21 -14.10
N ARG A 229 10.38 18.48 -13.90
CA ARG A 229 10.38 17.03 -13.87
C ARG A 229 10.83 16.43 -15.21
N GLY A 230 10.35 16.98 -16.33
CA GLY A 230 10.79 16.54 -17.66
C GLY A 230 12.29 16.68 -17.86
N GLN A 231 12.91 17.74 -17.31
CA GLN A 231 14.36 17.94 -17.36
C GLN A 231 15.11 17.00 -16.42
N VAL A 232 14.63 16.78 -15.19
CA VAL A 232 15.28 15.92 -14.17
C VAL A 232 15.21 14.44 -14.53
N VAL A 233 14.06 13.94 -15.02
CA VAL A 233 13.91 12.54 -15.45
C VAL A 233 14.82 12.25 -16.65
N THR A 234 14.96 13.20 -17.57
CA THR A 234 15.88 13.07 -18.72
C THR A 234 17.34 13.04 -18.27
N GLN A 235 17.73 13.82 -17.26
CA GLN A 235 19.11 13.80 -16.74
C GLN A 235 19.41 12.52 -15.93
N MET A 236 18.47 12.03 -15.13
CA MET A 236 18.64 10.80 -14.36
C MET A 236 18.70 9.54 -15.24
N SER A 237 17.98 9.51 -16.37
CA SER A 237 18.07 8.39 -17.32
C SER A 237 19.46 8.32 -17.96
N HIS A 238 20.05 9.45 -18.32
CA HIS A 238 21.40 9.52 -18.89
C HIS A 238 22.50 9.18 -17.87
N ALA A 239 22.30 9.50 -16.59
CA ALA A 239 23.24 9.13 -15.53
C ALA A 239 23.27 7.62 -15.25
N ASN A 240 22.12 6.94 -15.37
CA ASN A 240 22.00 5.49 -15.14
C ASN A 240 22.61 4.65 -16.28
N ASP A 241 22.70 5.20 -17.50
CA ASP A 241 23.40 4.57 -18.63
C ASP A 241 24.94 4.68 -18.53
N ILE A 242 25.46 5.58 -17.68
CA ILE A 242 26.91 5.79 -17.51
C ILE A 242 27.49 4.94 -16.36
N VAL A 243 26.65 4.48 -15.42
CA VAL A 243 27.08 3.67 -14.26
C VAL A 243 26.79 2.17 -14.43
N GLY A 244 26.25 1.77 -15.58
CA GLY A 244 26.12 0.36 -15.98
C GLY A 244 27.36 -0.21 -16.68
N VAL A 245 28.50 -0.30 -15.99
CA VAL A 245 29.65 -1.18 -16.33
C VAL A 245 30.17 -1.85 -15.06
#